data_AF-A0A7W1CLY1-F1
#
_entry.id   AF-A0A7W1CLY1-F1
#
_cell.length_a   1.000
_cell.length_b   1.000
_cell.length_c   1.000
_cell.angle_alpha   90.00
_cell.angle_beta   90.00
_cell.angle_gamma   90.00
#
_symmetry.space_group_name_H-M   'P 1'
#
loop_
_entity.id
_entity.type
_entity.pdbx_description
1 polymer ?
#
loop_
_entity_poly.entity_id
_entity_poly.type
_entity_poly.pdbx_seq_one_letter_code
_entity_poly.pdbx_strand_id
1 'polypeptide(L)'
;MRARLDLGTAPICDFDGTMARLDVPWADLRIRFGVRSIEELWLGERDDDWSIVTDAEIAAAADARPVEEVVDALARAERYAVLTNNDEGAVGCFLERFDKHAAKAVVIVGRRTLGG
;
A
#
# COMPACT_ATOMS: atom_id res chain seq x y z
N MET A 1 24.85 11.25 15.36
CA MET A 1 23.57 10.84 15.97
C MET A 1 22.47 11.18 14.97
N ARG A 2 21.85 10.21 14.29
CA ARG A 2 20.74 10.51 13.36
C ARG A 2 19.52 10.91 14.20
N ALA A 3 18.83 11.98 13.83
CA ALA A 3 17.56 12.36 14.45
C ALA A 3 16.59 11.18 14.33
N ARG A 4 15.94 10.81 15.44
CA ARG A 4 14.96 9.72 15.48
C ARG A 4 13.62 10.23 14.97
N LEU A 5 12.98 9.48 14.07
CA LEU A 5 11.59 9.72 13.69
C LEU A 5 10.66 9.41 14.87
N ASP A 6 9.90 10.41 15.30
CA ASP A 6 8.79 10.29 16.27
C ASP A 6 7.48 10.61 15.53
N LEU A 7 6.61 9.62 15.42
CA LEU A 7 5.36 9.69 14.64
C LEU A 7 4.14 10.04 15.50
N GLY A 8 4.31 10.24 16.81
CA GLY A 8 3.20 10.42 17.74
C GLY A 8 2.45 9.12 18.06
N THR A 9 1.26 9.24 18.66
CA THR A 9 0.52 8.11 19.27
C THR A 9 -0.26 7.24 18.28
N ALA A 10 -0.75 7.82 17.18
CA ALA A 10 -1.57 7.12 16.18
C ALA A 10 -1.35 7.71 14.77
N PRO A 11 -0.19 7.49 14.13
CA PRO A 11 0.09 8.03 12.81
C PRO A 11 -0.82 7.44 11.72
N ILE A 12 -1.08 8.26 10.71
CA ILE A 12 -1.61 7.84 9.42
C ILE A 12 -0.42 7.78 8.46
N CYS A 13 -0.22 6.62 7.84
CA CYS A 13 0.91 6.35 6.97
C CYS A 13 0.40 6.02 5.57
N ASP A 14 1.09 6.51 4.55
CA ASP A 14 0.95 6.00 3.20
C ASP A 14 1.68 4.65 3.04
N PHE A 15 1.36 3.89 1.99
CA PHE A 15 1.91 2.56 1.75
C PHE A 15 3.07 2.57 0.74
N ASP A 16 2.78 2.63 -0.56
CA ASP A 16 3.79 2.54 -1.60
C ASP A 16 4.66 3.80 -1.68
N GLY A 17 5.97 3.60 -1.68
CA GLY A 17 6.98 4.66 -1.58
C GLY A 17 7.20 5.18 -0.15
N THR A 18 6.32 4.85 0.79
CA THR A 18 6.38 5.35 2.18
C THR A 18 6.70 4.24 3.19
N MET A 19 5.83 3.25 3.35
CA MET A 19 6.05 2.10 4.24
C MET A 19 6.80 0.98 3.51
N ALA A 20 6.50 0.79 2.23
CA ALA A 20 7.06 -0.25 1.40
C ALA A 20 7.44 0.30 0.02
N ARG A 21 8.37 -0.35 -0.65
CA ARG A 21 8.69 -0.10 -2.06
C ARG A 21 8.13 -1.26 -2.87
N LEU A 22 7.01 -1.02 -3.55
CA LEU A 22 6.41 -2.02 -4.42
C LEU A 22 7.07 -1.95 -5.79
N ASP A 23 7.15 -3.11 -6.44
CA ASP A 23 7.57 -3.23 -7.84
C ASP A 23 6.38 -3.64 -8.70
N VAL A 24 5.30 -2.84 -8.65
CA VAL A 24 4.13 -3.07 -9.50
C VAL A 24 4.52 -2.75 -10.94
N PRO A 25 4.19 -3.62 -11.93
CA PRO A 25 4.53 -3.41 -13.34
C PRO A 25 3.59 -2.36 -13.99
N TRP A 26 3.60 -1.14 -13.47
CA TRP A 26 2.70 -0.05 -13.90
C TRP A 26 2.81 0.29 -15.39
N ALA A 27 3.99 0.13 -16.00
CA ALA A 27 4.16 0.33 -17.43
C ALA A 27 3.40 -0.73 -18.25
N ASP A 28 3.53 -2.00 -17.88
CA ASP A 28 2.90 -3.11 -18.59
C ASP A 28 1.39 -3.10 -18.42
N LEU A 29 0.90 -2.77 -17.22
CA LEU A 29 -0.54 -2.60 -16.95
C LEU A 29 -1.13 -1.49 -17.82
N ARG A 30 -0.47 -0.33 -17.90
CA ARG A 30 -0.92 0.78 -18.76
C ARG A 30 -0.98 0.38 -20.25
N ILE A 31 0.04 -0.33 -20.73
CA ILE A 31 0.08 -0.86 -22.10
C ILE A 31 -1.07 -1.85 -22.32
N ARG A 32 -1.28 -2.78 -21.38
CA ARG A 32 -2.35 -3.79 -21.44
C ARG A 32 -3.74 -3.16 -21.54
N PHE A 33 -4.02 -2.14 -20.75
CA PHE A 33 -5.35 -1.51 -20.71
C PHE A 33 -5.54 -0.38 -21.73
N GLY A 34 -4.47 0.04 -22.41
CA GLY A 34 -4.49 1.13 -23.38
C GLY A 34 -4.71 2.50 -22.76
N VAL A 35 -4.20 2.71 -21.54
CA VAL A 35 -4.37 3.96 -20.77
C VAL A 35 -3.04 4.67 -20.55
N ARG A 36 -3.06 5.99 -20.36
CA ARG A 36 -1.83 6.78 -20.10
C ARG A 36 -1.44 6.76 -18.63
N SER A 37 -2.44 6.68 -17.76
CA SER A 37 -2.31 6.51 -16.32
C SER A 37 -3.33 5.47 -15.85
N ILE A 38 -3.05 4.79 -14.73
CA ILE A 38 -3.94 3.73 -14.23
C ILE A 38 -5.26 4.34 -13.71
N GLU A 39 -5.24 5.58 -13.28
CA GLU A 39 -6.43 6.33 -12.85
C GLU A 39 -7.44 6.54 -13.99
N GLU A 40 -7.04 6.42 -15.26
CA GLU A 40 -8.00 6.47 -16.38
C GLU A 40 -8.96 5.28 -16.36
N LEU A 41 -8.64 4.19 -15.66
CA LEU A 41 -9.56 3.07 -15.46
C LEU A 41 -10.83 3.47 -14.70
N TRP A 42 -10.80 4.58 -13.95
CA TRP A 42 -11.98 5.13 -13.26
C TRP A 42 -13.01 5.76 -14.20
N LEU A 43 -12.62 6.10 -15.43
CA LEU A 43 -13.46 6.85 -16.36
C LEU A 43 -14.44 5.98 -17.16
N GLY A 44 -14.49 4.67 -16.90
CA GLY A 44 -15.41 3.75 -17.56
C GLY A 44 -15.79 2.56 -16.67
N GLU A 45 -16.76 1.77 -17.14
CA GLU A 45 -17.18 0.52 -16.50
C GLU A 45 -16.10 -0.57 -16.74
N ARG A 46 -15.01 -0.51 -15.98
CA ARG A 46 -13.80 -1.34 -16.12
C ARG A 46 -13.48 -2.14 -14.85
N ASP A 47 -14.50 -2.61 -14.15
CA ASP A 47 -14.34 -3.35 -12.89
C ASP A 47 -13.43 -4.58 -13.03
N ASP A 48 -13.51 -5.28 -14.17
CA ASP A 48 -12.64 -6.43 -14.48
C ASP A 48 -11.17 -6.02 -14.62
N ASP A 49 -10.86 -4.83 -15.14
CA ASP A 49 -9.48 -4.33 -15.26
C ASP A 49 -8.88 -4.05 -13.86
N TRP A 50 -9.69 -3.54 -12.93
CA TRP A 50 -9.26 -3.29 -11.55
C TRP A 50 -8.92 -4.56 -10.78
N SER A 51 -9.57 -5.70 -11.09
CA SER A 51 -9.20 -6.98 -10.49
C SER A 51 -7.75 -7.37 -10.83
N ILE A 52 -7.33 -7.15 -12.08
CA ILE A 52 -5.96 -7.41 -12.54
C ILE A 52 -4.96 -6.46 -11.88
N VAL A 53 -5.34 -5.20 -11.66
CA VAL A 53 -4.51 -4.24 -10.92
C VAL A 53 -4.34 -4.70 -9.47
N THR A 54 -5.43 -5.08 -8.79
CA THR A 54 -5.39 -5.60 -7.41
C THR A 54 -4.46 -6.81 -7.32
N ASP A 55 -4.56 -7.78 -8.24
CA ASP A 55 -3.69 -8.96 -8.24
C ASP A 55 -2.20 -8.58 -8.39
N ALA A 56 -1.91 -7.61 -9.26
CA ALA A 56 -0.55 -7.11 -9.45
C ALA A 56 0.00 -6.37 -8.22
N GLU A 57 -0.84 -5.60 -7.52
CA GLU A 57 -0.48 -4.92 -6.28
C GLU A 57 -0.20 -5.92 -5.14
N ILE A 58 -1.06 -6.93 -4.97
CA ILE A 58 -0.88 -7.99 -3.97
C ILE A 58 0.40 -8.77 -4.25
N ALA A 59 0.62 -9.17 -5.51
CA ALA A 59 1.84 -9.87 -5.91
C ALA A 59 3.10 -9.03 -5.63
N ALA A 60 3.08 -7.73 -5.96
CA ALA A 60 4.20 -6.84 -5.66
C ALA A 60 4.41 -6.65 -4.15
N ALA A 61 3.34 -6.60 -3.35
CA ALA A 61 3.42 -6.46 -1.90
C ALA A 61 4.03 -7.68 -1.20
N ALA A 62 3.80 -8.89 -1.73
CA ALA A 62 4.39 -10.12 -1.23
C ALA A 62 5.94 -10.06 -1.24
N ASP A 63 6.52 -9.41 -2.25
CA ASP A 63 7.98 -9.29 -2.43
C ASP A 63 8.53 -7.88 -2.12
N ALA A 64 7.66 -6.93 -1.75
CA ALA A 64 8.04 -5.54 -1.53
C ALA A 64 9.15 -5.38 -0.47
N ARG A 65 10.01 -4.37 -0.67
CA ARG A 65 11.06 -4.03 0.30
C ARG A 65 10.54 -3.04 1.32
N PRO A 66 10.70 -3.28 2.64
CA PRO A 66 10.28 -2.30 3.65
C PRO A 66 11.15 -1.04 3.57
N VAL A 67 10.55 0.10 3.86
CA VAL A 67 11.31 1.30 4.23
C VAL A 67 11.61 1.19 5.72
N GLU A 68 12.79 0.66 6.03
CA GLU A 68 13.18 0.22 7.38
C GLU A 68 12.93 1.29 8.44
N GLU A 69 13.29 2.56 8.18
CA GLU A 69 13.11 3.63 9.17
C GLU A 69 11.64 3.91 9.50
N VAL A 70 10.74 3.76 8.52
CA VAL A 70 9.30 3.97 8.69
C VAL A 70 8.67 2.79 9.40
N VAL A 71 8.99 1.57 8.96
CA VAL A 71 8.53 0.34 9.62
C VAL A 71 9.00 0.32 11.08
N ASP A 72 10.27 0.60 11.36
CA ASP A 72 10.78 0.68 12.73
C ASP A 72 10.06 1.74 13.58
N ALA A 73 9.68 2.88 12.99
CA ALA A 73 8.92 3.91 13.68
C ALA A 73 7.49 3.46 13.99
N LEU A 74 6.81 2.83 13.03
CA LEU A 74 5.47 2.25 13.22
C LEU A 74 5.49 1.10 14.25
N ALA A 75 6.58 0.34 14.33
CA ALA A 75 6.75 -0.73 15.31
C ALA A 75 6.73 -0.20 16.76
N ARG A 76 7.11 1.06 16.97
CA ARG A 76 7.12 1.73 18.27
C ARG A 76 5.81 2.45 18.59
N ALA A 77 5.01 2.77 17.59
CA ALA A 77 3.68 3.34 17.80
C ALA A 77 2.79 2.36 18.56
N GLU A 78 1.84 2.87 19.35
CA GLU A 78 0.82 2.04 19.97
C GLU A 78 -0.09 1.42 18.90
N ARG A 79 -0.49 2.25 17.94
CA ARG A 79 -1.40 1.97 16.85
C ARG A 79 -1.05 2.83 15.64
N TYR A 80 -1.47 2.43 14.44
CA TYR A 80 -1.41 3.28 13.25
C TYR A 80 -2.51 2.94 12.26
N ALA A 81 -2.76 3.84 11.31
CA ALA A 81 -3.63 3.60 10.17
C ALA A 81 -2.85 3.71 8.87
N VAL A 82 -3.30 2.99 7.83
CA VAL A 82 -2.75 3.09 6.47
C VAL A 82 -3.81 3.73 5.58
N LEU A 83 -3.41 4.77 4.83
CA LEU A 83 -4.23 5.41 3.81
C LEU A 83 -3.48 5.32 2.49
N THR A 84 -4.01 4.61 1.51
CA THR A 84 -3.29 4.33 0.25
C THR A 84 -4.22 4.27 -0.96
N ASN A 85 -3.65 4.54 -2.14
CA ASN A 85 -4.29 4.31 -3.43
C ASN A 85 -4.15 2.86 -3.91
N ASN A 86 -3.45 2.00 -3.18
CA ASN A 86 -3.42 0.56 -3.45
C ASN A 86 -4.64 -0.15 -2.86
N ASP A 87 -4.90 -1.37 -3.31
CA ASP A 87 -5.85 -2.28 -2.68
C ASP A 87 -5.46 -2.61 -1.23
N GLU A 88 -6.44 -2.68 -0.34
CA GLU A 88 -6.26 -3.02 1.07
C GLU A 88 -5.57 -4.38 1.25
N GLY A 89 -5.85 -5.33 0.34
CA GLY A 89 -5.24 -6.65 0.32
C GLY A 89 -3.72 -6.61 0.11
N ALA A 90 -3.21 -5.63 -0.63
CA ALA A 90 -1.77 -5.45 -0.82
C ALA A 90 -1.09 -5.03 0.50
N VAL A 91 -1.71 -4.12 1.25
CA VAL A 91 -1.22 -3.74 2.58
C VAL A 91 -1.24 -4.95 3.53
N GLY A 92 -2.34 -5.71 3.54
CA GLY A 92 -2.47 -6.93 4.35
C GLY A 92 -1.36 -7.93 4.04
N CYS A 93 -1.16 -8.25 2.76
CA CYS A 93 -0.12 -9.16 2.29
C CYS A 93 1.29 -8.73 2.72
N PHE A 94 1.61 -7.43 2.63
CA PHE A 94 2.89 -6.92 3.12
C PHE A 94 3.04 -7.07 4.64
N LEU A 95 2.00 -6.72 5.41
CA LEU A 95 2.03 -6.74 6.87
C LEU A 95 2.13 -8.16 7.46
N GLU A 96 1.59 -9.17 6.78
CA GLU A 96 1.71 -10.59 7.17
C GLU A 96 3.16 -11.06 7.26
N ARG A 97 4.08 -10.40 6.55
CA ARG A 97 5.52 -10.70 6.61
C ARG A 97 6.20 -10.17 7.87
N PHE A 98 5.50 -9.35 8.66
CA PHE A 98 6.01 -8.69 9.85
C PHE A 98 5.05 -8.86 11.03
N ASP A 99 5.11 -10.02 11.70
CA ASP A 99 4.21 -10.46 12.79
C ASP A 99 3.88 -9.39 13.86
N LYS A 100 4.77 -8.44 14.12
CA LYS A 100 4.56 -7.38 15.12
C LYS A 100 3.74 -6.18 14.63
N HIS A 101 3.53 -6.06 13.32
CA HIS A 101 2.87 -4.93 12.67
C HIS A 101 1.40 -5.17 12.38
N ALA A 102 1.04 -6.38 11.94
CA ALA A 102 -0.34 -6.76 11.66
C ALA A 102 -1.27 -6.54 12.87
N ALA A 103 -0.76 -6.72 14.10
CA ALA A 103 -1.52 -6.49 15.33
C ALA A 103 -1.69 -5.00 15.72
N LYS A 104 -0.96 -4.07 15.09
CA LYS A 104 -0.93 -2.63 15.42
C LYS A 104 -1.62 -1.76 14.38
N ALA A 105 -1.74 -2.22 13.14
CA ALA A 105 -2.55 -1.57 12.12
C ALA A 105 -4.02 -1.67 12.53
N VAL A 106 -4.65 -0.53 12.84
CA VAL A 106 -6.04 -0.49 13.34
C VAL A 106 -7.03 -0.36 12.18
N VAL A 107 -6.63 0.37 11.14
CA VAL A 107 -7.46 0.66 9.97
C VAL A 107 -6.55 0.71 8.74
N ILE A 108 -6.97 0.01 7.69
CA ILE A 108 -6.39 0.11 6.35
C ILE A 108 -7.49 0.66 5.47
N VAL A 109 -7.29 1.86 4.94
CA VAL A 109 -8.16 2.50 3.95
C VAL A 109 -7.41 2.49 2.63
N GLY A 110 -7.79 1.55 1.77
CA GLY A 110 -7.24 1.42 0.43
C GLY A 110 -8.18 2.01 -0.61
N ARG A 111 -7.81 1.80 -1.85
CA ARG A 111 -8.52 2.27 -3.04
C ARG A 111 -10.01 1.95 -3.00
N ARG A 112 -10.39 0.71 -2.67
CA ARG A 112 -11.78 0.26 -2.69
C ARG A 112 -12.62 0.95 -1.63
N THR A 113 -12.06 1.14 -0.43
CA THR A 113 -12.74 1.83 0.68
C THR A 113 -12.92 3.33 0.40
N LEU A 114 -11.99 3.95 -0.34
CA LEU A 114 -12.09 5.36 -0.73
C LEU A 114 -13.17 5.65 -1.77
N GLY A 115 -13.88 4.63 -2.24
CA GLY A 115 -14.80 4.76 -3.37
C GLY A 115 -14.04 5.00 -4.67
N GLY A 116 -12.81 4.48 -4.75
CA GLY A 116 -12.23 4.10 -6.01
C GLY A 116 -13.10 2.98 -6.58
#